data_AF-A0A524LCM0-F1
#
_entry.id   AF-A0A524LCM0-F1
#
_cell.length_a   1.000
_cell.length_b   1.000
_cell.length_c   1.000
_cell.angle_alpha   90.00
_cell.angle_beta   90.00
_cell.angle_gamma   90.00
#
_symmetry.space_group_name_H-M   'P 1'
#
loop_
_entity.id
_entity.type
_entity.pdbx_description
1 polymer ?
#
loop_
_entity_poly.entity_id
_entity_poly.type
_entity_poly.pdbx_seq_one_letter_code
_entity_poly.pdbx_strand_id
1 'polypeptide(L)'
;MSIQLVTPGTHIDLIGRWRLWVTVSLGLILLSLAAIPLRGIRLGIDFAGGTEMLVRFAPGVAVEEGALRTVLNSCGIPEPNVIRYGEAEAEFLVRFGALSNPNAVA
;
A
#
# COMPACT_ATOMS: atom_id res chain seq x y z
N MET A 1 -25.78 -8.87 27.91
CA MET A 1 -25.49 -10.22 27.39
C MET A 1 -24.02 -10.25 27.01
N SER A 2 -23.22 -11.10 27.64
CA SER A 2 -21.79 -11.25 27.35
C SER A 2 -21.60 -12.06 26.08
N ILE A 3 -20.95 -11.49 25.07
CA ILE A 3 -20.53 -12.24 23.88
C ILE A 3 -19.39 -13.17 24.31
N GLN A 4 -19.63 -14.47 24.28
CA GLN A 4 -18.60 -15.49 24.45
C GLN A 4 -18.27 -16.07 23.08
N LEU A 5 -17.06 -15.77 22.58
CA LEU A 5 -16.59 -16.24 21.26
C LEU A 5 -16.26 -17.74 21.25
N VAL A 6 -15.97 -18.33 22.42
CA VAL A 6 -15.66 -19.76 22.56
C VAL A 6 -16.48 -20.33 23.72
N THR A 7 -17.33 -21.30 23.42
CA THR A 7 -18.24 -21.92 24.39
C THR A 7 -17.47 -22.81 25.37
N PRO A 8 -17.80 -22.81 26.68
CA PRO A 8 -17.27 -23.77 27.64
C PRO A 8 -17.52 -25.21 27.17
N GLY A 9 -16.48 -26.05 27.12
CA GLY A 9 -16.56 -27.44 26.63
C GLY A 9 -16.06 -27.65 25.20
N THR A 10 -15.55 -26.60 24.53
CA THR A 10 -14.94 -26.74 23.21
C THR A 10 -13.57 -27.43 23.32
N HIS A 11 -13.47 -28.67 22.83
CA HIS A 11 -12.21 -29.43 22.76
C HIS A 11 -11.65 -29.42 21.33
N ILE A 12 -10.75 -28.48 21.05
CA ILE A 12 -9.99 -28.46 19.78
C ILE A 12 -8.59 -28.99 20.08
N ASP A 13 -8.25 -30.12 19.46
CA ASP A 13 -6.92 -30.72 19.58
C ASP A 13 -5.92 -30.04 18.63
N LEU A 14 -5.41 -28.89 19.06
CA LEU A 14 -4.38 -28.14 18.33
C LEU A 14 -3.00 -28.81 18.46
N ILE A 15 -2.69 -29.32 19.66
CA ILE A 15 -1.38 -29.88 19.99
C ILE A 15 -1.20 -31.26 19.35
N GLY A 16 -2.19 -32.15 19.42
CA GLY A 16 -2.13 -33.48 18.81
C GLY A 16 -2.07 -33.43 17.28
N ARG A 17 -2.56 -32.35 16.67
CA ARG A 17 -2.54 -32.11 15.21
C ARG A 17 -1.50 -31.08 14.77
N TRP A 18 -0.50 -30.76 15.59
CA TRP A 18 0.48 -29.70 15.31
C TRP A 18 1.16 -29.82 13.93
N ARG A 19 1.44 -31.06 13.48
CA ARG A 19 2.04 -31.32 12.17
C ARG A 19 1.18 -30.80 11.01
N LEU A 20 -0.13 -30.97 11.09
CA LEU A 20 -1.07 -30.49 10.07
C LEU A 20 -1.02 -28.97 9.98
N TRP A 21 -1.07 -28.28 11.12
CA TRP A 21 -1.03 -26.82 11.17
C TRP A 21 0.32 -26.25 10.70
N VAL A 22 1.42 -26.91 11.06
CA VAL A 22 2.77 -26.55 10.56
C VAL A 22 2.85 -26.73 9.05
N THR A 23 2.36 -27.85 8.50
CA THR A 23 2.36 -28.08 7.05
C THR A 23 1.51 -27.04 6.31
N VAL A 24 0.32 -26.72 6.80
CA VAL A 24 -0.55 -25.67 6.21
C VAL A 24 0.15 -24.31 6.25
N SER A 25 0.74 -23.95 7.40
CA SER A 25 1.45 -22.67 7.56
C SER A 25 2.63 -22.57 6.62
N LEU A 26 3.43 -23.64 6.52
CA LEU A 26 4.57 -23.70 5.61
C LEU A 26 4.11 -23.60 4.14
N GLY A 27 3.00 -24.26 3.79
CA GLY A 27 2.40 -24.16 2.46
C GLY A 27 1.99 -22.72 2.12
N LEU A 28 1.37 -21.99 3.05
CA LEU A 28 1.00 -20.59 2.86
C LEU A 28 2.22 -19.66 2.71
N ILE A 29 3.28 -19.92 3.47
CA ILE A 29 4.54 -19.17 3.36
C ILE A 29 5.20 -19.42 1.98
N LEU A 30 5.27 -20.68 1.54
CA LEU A 30 5.83 -20.99 0.23
C LEU A 30 4.98 -20.39 -0.90
N LEU A 31 3.66 -20.41 -0.76
CA LEU A 31 2.74 -19.78 -1.70
C LEU A 31 2.95 -18.25 -1.77
N SER A 32 3.14 -17.59 -0.64
CA SER A 32 3.40 -16.14 -0.62
C SER A 32 4.75 -15.79 -1.24
N LEU A 33 5.79 -16.59 -0.97
CA LEU A 33 7.10 -16.45 -1.60
C LEU A 33 7.02 -16.66 -3.12
N ALA A 34 6.26 -17.66 -3.57
CA ALA A 34 6.05 -17.90 -5.00
C ALA A 34 5.24 -16.79 -5.69
N ALA A 35 4.35 -16.10 -4.96
CA ALA A 35 3.57 -14.99 -5.49
C ALA A 35 4.42 -13.74 -5.79
N ILE A 36 5.56 -13.56 -5.11
CA ILE A 36 6.45 -12.40 -5.29
C ILE A 36 6.91 -12.23 -6.73
N PRO A 37 7.59 -13.21 -7.38
CA PRO A 37 8.04 -13.06 -8.76
C PRO A 37 6.89 -13.03 -9.78
N LEU A 38 5.73 -13.62 -9.44
CA LEU A 38 4.58 -13.70 -10.35
C LEU A 38 3.80 -12.38 -10.44
N ARG A 39 3.67 -11.64 -9.34
CA ARG A 39 2.92 -10.37 -9.28
C ARG A 39 3.82 -9.13 -9.30
N GLY A 40 5.11 -9.30 -9.06
CA GLY A 40 6.03 -8.19 -8.82
C GLY A 40 5.81 -7.54 -7.45
N ILE A 41 6.84 -6.84 -6.98
CA ILE A 41 6.78 -6.05 -5.75
C ILE A 41 6.61 -4.58 -6.13
N ARG A 42 5.63 -3.90 -5.52
CA ARG A 42 5.54 -2.44 -5.59
C ARG A 42 6.64 -1.85 -4.70
N LEU A 43 7.80 -1.60 -5.28
CA LEU A 43 8.94 -1.02 -4.57
C LEU A 43 8.62 0.43 -4.17
N GLY A 44 8.96 0.79 -2.94
CA GLY A 44 8.92 2.18 -2.48
C GLY A 44 10.00 3.04 -3.15
N ILE A 45 9.91 4.36 -3.01
CA ILE A 45 10.84 5.32 -3.60
C ILE A 45 12.30 5.10 -3.17
N ASP A 46 12.52 4.58 -1.96
CA ASP A 46 13.86 4.28 -1.44
C ASP A 46 14.57 3.18 -2.23
N PHE A 47 13.81 2.31 -2.91
CA PHE A 47 14.32 1.18 -3.67
C PHE A 47 14.14 1.34 -5.18
N ALA A 48 13.02 1.93 -5.62
CA ALA A 48 12.74 2.18 -7.03
C ALA A 48 13.41 3.45 -7.56
N GLY A 49 13.82 4.36 -6.66
CA GLY A 49 14.13 5.74 -7.02
C GLY A 49 12.88 6.52 -7.42
N GLY A 50 13.06 7.80 -7.74
CA GLY A 50 11.98 8.69 -8.16
C GLY A 50 12.03 10.03 -7.47
N THR A 51 10.86 10.63 -7.27
CA THR A 51 10.73 11.95 -6.65
C THR A 51 9.66 11.92 -5.56
N GLU A 52 10.01 12.47 -4.41
CA GLU A 52 9.09 12.78 -3.33
C GLU A 52 8.97 14.30 -3.20
N MET A 53 7.74 14.79 -3.18
CA MET A 53 7.43 16.22 -3.04
C MET A 53 6.39 16.40 -1.94
N LEU A 54 6.70 17.26 -0.98
CA LEU A 54 5.74 17.75 -0.02
C LEU A 54 5.11 19.04 -0.55
N VAL A 55 3.82 19.01 -0.83
CA VAL A 55 3.05 20.14 -1.35
C VAL A 55 2.17 20.69 -0.24
N ARG A 56 2.28 21.99 0.02
CA ARG A 56 1.41 22.70 0.95
C ARG A 56 0.55 23.71 0.21
N PHE A 57 -0.77 23.58 0.34
CA PHE A 57 -1.72 24.54 -0.19
C PHE A 57 -1.99 25.66 0.82
N ALA A 58 -2.49 26.79 0.31
CA ALA A 58 -2.91 27.89 1.17
C ALA A 58 -4.09 27.47 2.07
N PRO A 59 -4.23 28.04 3.27
CA PRO A 59 -5.35 27.77 4.16
C PRO A 59 -6.70 28.04 3.46
N GLY A 60 -7.67 27.13 3.62
CA GLY A 60 -9.00 27.25 3.03
C GLY A 60 -9.15 26.69 1.61
N VAL A 61 -8.06 26.17 1.01
CA VAL A 61 -8.15 25.42 -0.26
C VAL A 61 -8.51 23.96 0.05
N ALA A 62 -9.75 23.58 -0.23
CA ALA A 62 -10.17 22.19 -0.17
C ALA A 62 -9.60 21.43 -1.38
N VAL A 63 -8.56 20.63 -1.15
CA VAL A 63 -7.98 19.75 -2.17
C VAL A 63 -8.32 18.30 -1.83
N GLU A 64 -8.94 17.61 -2.78
CA GLU A 64 -9.17 16.17 -2.68
C GLU A 64 -8.02 15.40 -3.33
N GLU A 65 -7.57 14.31 -2.69
CA GLU A 65 -6.48 13.47 -3.18
C GLU A 65 -6.74 12.94 -4.59
N GLY A 66 -8.00 12.60 -4.90
CA GLY A 66 -8.41 12.13 -6.23
C GLY A 66 -8.26 13.18 -7.32
N ALA A 67 -8.63 14.43 -7.03
CA ALA A 67 -8.46 15.55 -7.95
C ALA A 67 -6.97 15.84 -8.21
N LEU A 68 -6.16 15.85 -7.14
CA LEU A 68 -4.71 16.06 -7.26
C LEU A 68 -4.05 14.95 -8.08
N ARG A 69 -4.43 13.69 -7.86
CA ARG A 69 -3.96 12.55 -8.66
C ARG A 69 -4.31 12.69 -10.14
N THR A 70 -5.52 13.17 -10.44
CA THR A 70 -5.99 13.38 -11.82
C THR A 70 -5.18 14.46 -12.52
N VAL A 71 -4.90 15.58 -11.85
CA VAL A 71 -4.04 16.66 -12.38
C VAL A 71 -2.63 16.14 -12.63
N LEU A 72 -2.02 15.46 -11.67
CA LEU A 72 -0.67 14.91 -11.81
C LEU A 72 -0.57 13.92 -12.98
N ASN A 73 -1.56 13.05 -13.14
CA ASN A 73 -1.66 12.16 -14.30
C ASN A 73 -1.72 12.94 -15.62
N SER A 74 -2.49 14.04 -15.68
CA SER A 74 -2.56 14.90 -16.87
C SER A 74 -1.25 15.64 -17.17
N CYS A 75 -0.41 15.85 -16.16
CA CYS A 75 0.92 16.45 -16.30
C CYS A 75 2.01 15.44 -16.74
N GLY A 76 1.63 14.21 -17.11
CA GLY A 76 2.58 13.19 -17.53
C GLY A 76 3.30 12.47 -16.39
N ILE A 77 2.76 12.54 -15.16
CA ILE A 77 3.25 11.78 -14.01
C ILE A 77 2.33 10.58 -13.82
N PRO A 78 2.68 9.38 -14.33
CA PRO A 78 1.84 8.20 -14.21
C PRO A 78 1.86 7.64 -12.79
N GLU A 79 0.69 7.21 -12.32
CA GLU A 79 0.48 6.54 -11.03
C GLU A 79 1.07 7.26 -9.79
N PRO A 80 0.83 8.57 -9.60
CA PRO A 80 1.35 9.29 -8.45
C PRO A 80 0.66 8.80 -7.19
N ASN A 81 1.44 8.49 -6.16
CA ASN A 81 0.96 8.19 -4.82
C ASN A 81 0.81 9.50 -4.04
N VAL A 82 -0.44 9.89 -3.79
CA VAL A 82 -0.81 11.10 -3.05
C VAL A 82 -1.35 10.66 -1.70
N ILE A 83 -0.76 11.19 -0.63
CA ILE A 83 -1.15 10.90 0.75
C ILE A 83 -1.23 12.23 1.50
N ARG A 84 -2.30 12.48 2.24
CA ARG A 84 -2.38 13.64 3.13
C ARG A 84 -1.32 13.55 4.23
N TYR A 85 -0.58 14.64 4.44
CA TYR A 85 0.55 14.72 5.37
C TYR A 85 0.22 15.69 6.50
N GLY A 86 0.40 15.25 7.74
CA GLY A 86 0.17 16.09 8.93
C GLY A 86 -1.31 16.30 9.28
N GLU A 87 -1.53 17.11 10.33
CA GLU A 87 -2.87 17.49 10.81
C GLU A 87 -3.47 18.68 10.05
N ALA A 88 -2.64 19.44 9.33
CA ALA A 88 -3.09 20.55 8.50
C ALA A 88 -3.88 19.99 7.30
N GLU A 89 -5.08 20.51 7.08
CA GLU A 89 -6.01 20.03 6.04
C GLU A 89 -5.47 20.18 4.59
N ALA A 90 -4.32 20.83 4.42
CA ALA A 90 -3.81 21.32 3.14
C ALA A 90 -2.38 20.86 2.80
N GLU A 91 -1.83 19.87 3.50
CA GLU A 91 -0.50 19.30 3.21
C GLU A 91 -0.62 17.91 2.58
N PHE A 92 0.07 17.70 1.46
CA PHE A 92 0.04 16.44 0.73
C PHE A 92 1.45 16.00 0.37
N LEU A 93 1.74 14.74 0.62
CA LEU A 93 2.94 14.08 0.18
C LEU A 93 2.64 13.38 -1.15
N VAL A 94 3.36 13.76 -2.18
CA VAL A 94 3.25 13.24 -3.54
C VAL A 94 4.52 12.46 -3.87
N ARG A 95 4.37 11.18 -4.24
CA ARG A 95 5.48 10.32 -4.69
C ARG A 95 5.19 9.78 -6.07
N PHE A 96 6.20 9.79 -6.94
CA PHE A 96 6.11 9.17 -8.25
C PHE A 96 7.47 8.60 -8.68
N GLY A 97 7.41 7.59 -9.55
CA GLY A 97 8.61 6.96 -10.11
C GLY A 97 9.36 7.87 -11.09
N ALA A 98 10.50 7.40 -11.59
CA ALA A 98 11.24 8.11 -12.62
C ALA A 98 10.36 8.35 -13.86
N LEU A 99 10.23 9.61 -14.27
CA LEU A 99 9.47 9.97 -15.46
C LEU A 99 10.23 9.46 -16.69
N SER A 100 9.57 8.64 -17.51
CA SER A 100 10.15 8.12 -18.74
C SER A 100 10.29 9.25 -19.76
N ASN A 101 11.47 9.87 -19.80
CA ASN A 101 12.01 10.68 -20.88
C ASN A 101 11.37 12.09 -21.05
N PRO A 102 12.10 13.19 -20.74
CA PRO A 102 11.59 14.56 -20.90
C PRO A 102 11.35 14.98 -22.36
N ASN A 103 11.73 14.16 -23.34
CA ASN A 103 11.58 14.41 -24.78
C ASN A 103 10.55 13.51 -25.47
N ALA A 104 9.75 12.72 -24.75
CA ALA A 104 8.81 11.75 -25.35
C ALA A 104 7.47 12.35 -25.82
N VAL A 105 7.32 13.68 -25.83
CA VAL A 105 6.18 14.36 -26.45
C VAL A 105 6.68 15.02 -27.73
N ALA A 106 6.47 14.32 -28.84
CA ALA A 106 6.48 14.89 -30.19
C ALA A 106 5.09 14.67 -30.81
#